data_AF-Q2RIJ1-F1
#
_entry.id   AF-Q2RIJ1-F1
#
_cell.length_a   1.000
_cell.length_b   1.000
_cell.length_c   1.000
_cell.angle_alpha   90.00
_cell.angle_beta   90.00
_cell.angle_gamma   90.00
#
_symmetry.space_group_name_H-M   'P 1'
#
loop_
_entity.id
_entity.type
_entity.pdbx_description
1 polymer ?
#
loop_
_entity_poly.entity_id
_entity_poly.type
_entity_poly.pdbx_seq_one_letter_code
_entity_poly.pdbx_strand_id
1 'polypeptide(L)' 'MRTTIEISNETRAKLMALAAAMIENRLRSGGKVIGVPETLIAGICLARNLPLFTLNVEHFKRVPGLEVLTPASPSSSQV' A
#
# COMPACT_ATOMS: atom_id res chain seq x y z
N MET A 1 20.49 16.22 11.65
CA MET A 1 19.38 17.20 11.68
C MET A 1 18.41 16.82 10.57
N ARG A 2 17.25 16.20 10.88
CA ARG A 2 16.20 15.97 9.88
C ARG A 2 15.26 17.17 9.97
N THR A 3 15.32 18.04 8.98
CA THR A 3 14.40 19.16 8.85
C THR A 3 13.08 18.61 8.34
N THR A 4 12.05 18.55 9.19
CA THR A 4 10.71 18.17 8.76
C THR A 4 10.12 19.36 8.01
N ILE A 5 10.16 19.31 6.68
CA ILE A 5 9.36 20.24 5.85
C ILE A 5 7.91 19.82 6.03
N GLU A 6 7.09 20.69 6.62
CA GLU A 6 5.65 20.48 6.70
C GLU A 6 5.07 20.55 5.28
N ILE A 7 4.72 19.39 4.74
CA ILE A 7 4.03 19.28 3.45
C ILE A 7 2.53 19.47 3.71
N SER A 8 1.88 20.37 2.96
CA SER A 8 0.43 20.59 3.07
C SER A 8 -0.37 19.30 2.85
N ASN A 9 -1.52 19.19 3.51
CA ASN A 9 -2.40 18.03 3.36
C ASN A 9 -2.85 17.81 1.91
N GLU A 10 -3.03 18.87 1.14
CA GLU A 10 -3.34 18.78 -0.28
C GLU A 10 -2.21 18.13 -1.08
N THR A 11 -0.97 18.56 -0.88
CA THR A 11 0.19 17.98 -1.57
C THR A 11 0.36 16.50 -1.19
N ARG A 12 0.14 16.14 0.07
CA ARG A 12 0.14 14.74 0.52
C ARG A 12 -0.92 13.90 -0.21
N ALA A 13 -2.14 14.40 -0.33
CA ALA A 13 -3.21 13.71 -1.03
C ALA A 13 -2.87 13.50 -2.52
N LYS A 14 -2.28 14.51 -3.17
CA LYS A 14 -1.82 14.40 -4.57
C LYS A 14 -0.75 13.32 -4.74
N LEU A 15 0.21 13.21 -3.83
CA LEU A 15 1.25 12.16 -3.87
C LEU A 15 0.65 10.76 -3.71
N MET A 16 -0.32 10.58 -2.82
CA MET A 16 -1.02 9.29 -2.63
C MET A 16 -1.83 8.91 -3.86
N ALA A 17 -2.55 9.86 -4.46
CA ALA A 17 -3.30 9.66 -5.69
C ALA A 17 -2.39 9.30 -6.87
N LEU A 18 -1.24 9.99 -6.99
CA LEU A 18 -0.23 9.67 -8.01
C LEU A 18 0.33 8.26 -7.82
N ALA A 19 0.67 7.88 -6.59
CA ALA A 19 1.15 6.54 -6.29
C ALA A 19 0.11 5.47 -6.68
N ALA A 20 -1.16 5.67 -6.32
CA ALA A 20 -2.25 4.78 -6.71
C ALA A 20 -2.38 4.66 -8.24
N ALA A 21 -2.36 5.78 -8.96
CA ALA A 21 -2.43 5.77 -10.43
C ALA A 21 -1.25 5.01 -11.07
N MET A 22 -0.04 5.16 -10.53
CA MET A 22 1.14 4.43 -11.00
C MET A 22 1.02 2.92 -10.76
N ILE A 23 0.51 2.50 -9.59
CA ILE A 23 0.24 1.09 -9.28
C ILE A 23 -0.78 0.52 -10.26
N GLU A 24 -1.90 1.23 -10.46
CA GLU A 24 -2.97 0.77 -11.35
C GLU A 24 -2.47 0.59 -12.78
N ASN A 25 -1.76 1.59 -13.32
CA ASN A 25 -1.19 1.51 -14.67
C ASN A 25 -0.22 0.33 -14.80
N ARG A 26 0.63 0.11 -13.80
CA ARG A 26 1.61 -0.99 -13.79
C ARG A 26 0.95 -2.36 -13.70
N LEU A 27 -0.08 -2.52 -12.88
CA LEU A 27 -0.77 -3.79 -12.72
C LEU A 27 -1.67 -4.09 -13.92
N ARG A 28 -2.31 -3.06 -14.48
CA ARG A 28 -3.16 -3.17 -15.67
C ARG A 28 -2.37 -3.63 -16.90
N SER A 29 -1.20 -3.05 -17.15
CA SER A 29 -0.34 -3.48 -18.27
C SER A 29 0.14 -4.93 -18.13
N GLY A 30 0.18 -5.47 -16.92
CA GLY A 30 0.51 -6.86 -16.63
C GLY A 30 -0.69 -7.81 -16.42
N GLY A 31 -1.94 -7.35 -16.58
CA GLY A 31 -3.14 -8.16 -16.32
C GLY A 31 -3.35 -8.57 -14.86
N LYS A 32 -2.83 -7.79 -13.90
CA LYS A 32 -2.79 -8.12 -12.45
C LYS A 32 -3.54 -7.12 -11.56
N VAL A 33 -4.51 -6.40 -12.11
CA VAL A 33 -5.31 -5.39 -11.38
C VAL A 33 -5.89 -5.98 -10.09
N ILE A 34 -5.91 -5.19 -9.01
CA ILE A 34 -6.31 -5.61 -7.67
C ILE A 34 -7.61 -4.97 -7.16
N GLY A 35 -8.21 -4.08 -7.95
CA GLY A 35 -9.40 -3.31 -7.60
C GLY A 35 -9.06 -1.88 -7.19
N VAL A 36 -9.98 -0.94 -7.46
CA VAL A 36 -9.77 0.49 -7.16
C VAL A 36 -9.55 0.74 -5.66
N PRO A 37 -10.35 0.16 -4.73
CA PRO A 37 -10.13 0.35 -3.30
C PRO A 37 -8.75 -0.13 -2.84
N GLU A 38 -8.33 -1.31 -3.29
CA GLU A 38 -7.02 -1.89 -2.99
C GLU A 38 -5.88 -1.04 -3.54
N THR A 39 -5.99 -0.57 -4.78
CA THR A 39 -5.00 0.32 -5.40
C THR A 39 -4.87 1.63 -4.61
N LEU A 40 -5.98 2.22 -4.13
CA LEU A 40 -5.94 3.43 -3.32
C LEU A 40 -5.27 3.20 -1.96
N ILE A 41 -5.62 2.11 -1.27
CA ILE A 41 -4.98 1.72 0.00
C ILE A 41 -3.47 1.53 -0.18
N ALA A 42 -3.07 0.80 -1.22
CA ALA A 42 -1.66 0.56 -1.54
C ALA A 42 -0.92 1.86 -1.86
N GLY A 43 -1.55 2.79 -2.60
CA GLY A 43 -0.98 4.10 -2.91
C GLY A 43 -0.72 4.95 -1.66
N ILE A 44 -1.64 4.91 -0.69
CA ILE A 44 -1.47 5.60 0.61
C ILE A 44 -0.26 5.01 1.36
N CYS A 45 -0.19 3.68 1.49
CA CYS A 45 0.89 3.01 2.20
C CYS A 45 2.27 3.28 1.56
N LEU A 46 2.38 3.11 0.23
CA LEU A 46 3.62 3.35 -0.50
C LEU A 46 4.09 4.80 -0.42
N ALA A 47 3.21 5.77 -0.67
CA ALA A 47 3.58 7.20 -0.63
C ALA A 47 4.03 7.66 0.76
N ARG A 48 3.62 6.94 1.82
CA ARG A 48 3.98 7.22 3.21
C ARG A 48 5.08 6.31 3.75
N ASN A 49 5.59 5.38 2.95
CA ASN A 49 6.54 4.36 3.38
C ASN A 49 6.06 3.60 4.63
N LEU A 50 4.80 3.14 4.60
CA LEU A 50 4.17 2.37 5.67
C LEU A 50 3.89 0.94 5.20
N PRO A 51 4.07 -0.08 6.06
CA PRO A 51 3.59 -1.43 5.77
C PRO A 51 2.06 -1.46 5.76
N LEU A 52 1.49 -2.41 5.00
CA LEU A 52 0.06 -2.71 5.02
C LEU A 52 -0.20 -4.00 5.80
N PHE A 53 -0.94 -3.89 6.90
CA PHE A 53 -1.42 -5.04 7.66
C PHE A 53 -2.77 -5.51 7.12
N THR A 54 -2.85 -6.74 6.62
CA THR A 54 -4.06 -7.24 5.94
C THR A 54 -4.18 -8.77 5.94
N LEU A 55 -5.40 -9.26 5.76
CA LEU A 55 -5.68 -10.66 5.43
C LEU A 55 -5.70 -10.90 3.90
N ASN A 56 -5.86 -9.86 3.09
CA ASN A 56 -5.92 -9.96 1.62
C ASN A 56 -4.53 -9.98 0.96
N VAL A 57 -3.61 -10.77 1.52
CA VAL A 57 -2.18 -10.79 1.15
C VAL A 57 -1.98 -11.01 -0.36
N GLU A 58 -2.78 -11.89 -0.96
CA GLU A 58 -2.67 -12.26 -2.38
C GLU A 58 -2.91 -11.12 -3.36
N HIS A 59 -3.71 -10.11 -2.97
CA HIS A 59 -3.91 -8.91 -3.76
C HIS A 59 -2.70 -8.00 -3.61
N PHE A 60 -2.34 -7.66 -2.37
CA PHE A 60 -1.35 -6.62 -2.09
C PHE A 60 0.09 -7.04 -2.40
N LYS A 61 0.43 -8.34 -2.36
CA LYS A 61 1.77 -8.83 -2.76
C LYS A 61 2.12 -8.54 -4.22
N ARG A 62 1.13 -8.20 -5.06
CA ARG A 62 1.33 -7.83 -6.47
C ARG A 62 1.89 -6.42 -6.63
N VAL A 63 1.75 -5.57 -5.61
CA VAL A 63 2.19 -4.18 -5.63
C VAL A 63 3.70 -4.11 -5.36
N PRO A 64 4.53 -3.67 -6.32
CA PRO A 64 5.98 -3.60 -6.12
C PRO A 64 6.36 -2.61 -5.02
N GLY A 65 7.26 -3.04 -4.11
CA GLY A 65 7.78 -2.21 -3.03
C GLY A 65 6.85 -2.04 -1.82
N LEU A 66 5.64 -2.61 -1.85
CA LEU A 66 4.74 -2.57 -0.70
C LEU A 66 5.10 -3.70 0.28
N GLU A 67 5.46 -3.34 1.50
CA GLU A 67 5.59 -4.29 2.59
C GLU A 67 4.19 -4.74 3.06
N VAL A 68 3.93 -6.04 3.02
CA VAL A 68 2.65 -6.63 3.44
C VAL A 68 2.86 -7.47 4.68
N LEU A 69 2.18 -7.10 5.76
CA LEU A 69 2.15 -7.82 7.02
C LEU A 69 0.80 -8.53 7.17
N THR A 70 0.81 -9.69 7.80
CA THR A 70 -0.41 -10.44 8.11
C THR A 70 -0.35 -10.92 9.56
N PRO A 71 -1.48 -11.07 10.27
CA PRO A 71 -1.45 -11.63 11.61
C PRO A 71 -0.78 -13.01 11.56
N ALA A 72 0.14 -13.27 12.50
CA ALA A 72 0.61 -14.63 12.70
C ALA A 72 -0.61 -15.50 13.03
N SER A 73 -0.74 -16.66 12.38
CA SER A 73 -1.75 -17.64 12.79
C SER A 73 -1.55 -17.92 14.27
N PRO A 74 -2.60 -17.84 15.11
CA PRO A 74 -2.45 -18.25 16.50
C PRO A 74 -1.98 -19.70 16.49
N SER A 75 -0.78 -19.96 16.99
CA SER A 75 -0.33 -21.32 17.21
C SER A 75 -1.33 -21.96 18.17
N SER A 76 -1.71 -23.21 17.92
CA SER A 76 -2.72 -23.96 18.67
C SER A 76 -2.32 -24.27 20.13
N SER A 77 -1.39 -23.51 20.70
CA SER A 77 -0.78 -23.71 22.02
C SER A 77 -1.07 -22.55 22.99
N GLN A 78 -1.98 -21.63 22.63
CA GLN A 78 -2.40 -20.52 23.50
C GLN A 78 -3.87 -20.57 23.92
N VAL A 79 -4.47 -21.76 23.97
CA VAL A 79 -5.78 -22.02 24.61
C VAL A 79 -5.73 -23.26 25.46
#